data_AF-I5D6E7-F1
#
_entry.id   AF-I5D6E7-F1
#
_cell.length_a   1.000
_cell.length_b   1.000
_cell.length_c   1.000
_cell.angle_alpha   90.00
_cell.angle_beta   90.00
_cell.angle_gamma   90.00
#
_symmetry.space_group_name_H-M   'P 1'
#
loop_
_entity.id
_entity.type
_entity.pdbx_description
1 polymer ?
#
loop_
_entity_poly.entity_id
_entity_poly.type
_entity_poly.pdbx_seq_one_letter_code
_entity_poly.pdbx_strand_id
1 'polypeptide(L)'
;MDGSLTMWIILGVLVGIILAMFIISSAKNKVNKKRKERQDAEFRKKSAEYANLIAIRLKCLMDINEEYLQKFEPSIGAFKMRDIVSVANKYLKTIEDDLEFKEYIISSDSNSEFLKDFITLTHTRCNNWSSQCDFIKFKLERTIAEIDSEYVSERVAQETLKIREFYEKGLIANELAE
;
A
#
# COMPACT_ATOMS: atom_id res chain seq x y z
N MET A 1 68.20 11.78 -24.87
CA MET A 1 66.82 12.24 -24.63
C MET A 1 66.71 12.58 -23.16
N ASP A 2 66.49 13.85 -22.85
CA ASP A 2 66.54 14.37 -21.49
C ASP A 2 65.45 13.75 -20.62
N GLY A 3 65.83 13.18 -19.46
CA GLY A 3 64.88 12.55 -18.52
C GLY A 3 63.76 13.49 -18.04
N SER A 4 63.97 14.81 -18.16
CA SER A 4 62.94 15.83 -17.93
C SER A 4 61.77 15.72 -18.92
N LEU A 5 62.05 15.51 -20.22
CA LEU A 5 61.01 15.41 -21.25
C LEU A 5 60.12 14.18 -21.02
N THR A 6 60.74 13.03 -20.69
CA THR A 6 60.03 11.78 -20.40
C THR A 6 59.13 11.89 -19.17
N MET A 7 59.56 12.59 -18.12
CA MET A 7 58.76 12.82 -16.91
C MET A 7 57.48 13.62 -17.18
N TRP A 8 57.58 14.69 -17.99
CA TRP A 8 56.42 15.50 -18.36
C TRP A 8 55.41 14.74 -19.24
N ILE A 9 55.89 13.85 -20.12
CA ILE A 9 55.02 12.99 -20.93
C ILE A 9 54.22 12.03 -20.04
N ILE A 10 54.88 11.39 -19.07
CA ILE A 10 54.21 10.46 -18.12
C ILE A 10 53.15 11.20 -17.30
N LEU A 11 53.49 12.39 -16.79
CA LEU A 11 52.54 13.22 -16.02
C LEU A 11 51.33 13.61 -16.87
N GLY A 12 51.53 14.01 -18.13
CA GLY A 12 50.46 14.37 -19.05
C GLY A 12 49.50 13.21 -19.32
N VAL A 13 50.02 11.99 -19.51
CA VAL A 13 49.21 10.78 -19.68
C VAL A 13 48.41 10.47 -18.42
N LEU A 14 49.02 10.59 -17.23
CA LEU A 14 48.38 10.29 -15.95
C LEU A 14 47.23 11.28 -15.67
N VAL A 15 47.43 12.56 -15.92
CA VAL A 15 46.38 13.60 -15.84
C VAL A 15 45.27 13.35 -16.87
N GLY A 16 45.62 12.96 -18.10
CA GLY A 16 44.66 12.61 -19.14
C GLY A 16 43.74 11.45 -18.75
N ILE A 17 44.30 10.40 -18.13
CA ILE A 17 43.53 9.25 -17.62
C ILE A 17 42.57 9.70 -16.51
N ILE A 18 43.02 10.53 -15.57
CA ILE A 18 42.17 11.05 -14.48
C ILE A 18 41.02 11.89 -15.05
N LEU A 19 41.29 12.81 -15.98
CA LEU A 19 40.27 13.62 -16.63
C LEU A 19 39.25 12.75 -17.39
N ALA A 20 39.72 11.73 -18.12
CA ALA A 20 38.85 10.79 -18.80
C ALA A 20 37.92 10.04 -17.82
N MET A 21 38.42 9.59 -16.67
CA MET A 21 37.60 8.96 -15.63
C MET A 21 36.52 9.90 -15.09
N PHE A 22 36.85 11.17 -14.83
CA PHE A 22 35.88 12.15 -14.35
C PHE A 22 34.76 12.41 -15.36
N ILE A 23 35.10 12.53 -16.65
CA ILE A 23 34.12 12.74 -17.72
C ILE A 23 33.16 11.54 -17.82
N ILE A 24 33.71 10.31 -17.84
CA ILE A 24 32.92 9.08 -17.92
C ILE A 24 32.02 8.92 -16.69
N SER A 25 32.56 9.15 -15.49
CA SER A 25 31.80 9.07 -14.23
C SER A 25 30.66 10.08 -14.20
N SER A 26 30.90 11.33 -14.60
CA SER A 26 29.88 12.38 -14.65
C SER A 26 28.76 12.05 -15.65
N ALA A 27 29.11 11.54 -16.83
CA ALA A 27 28.13 11.09 -17.82
C ALA A 27 27.29 9.92 -17.30
N LYS A 28 27.92 8.90 -16.71
CA LYS A 28 27.24 7.72 -16.14
C LYS A 28 26.32 8.12 -14.97
N ASN A 29 26.77 9.04 -14.12
CA ASN A 29 25.96 9.54 -13.00
C ASN A 29 24.72 10.30 -13.47
N LYS A 30 24.81 11.11 -14.52
CA LYS A 30 23.64 11.81 -15.10
C LYS A 30 22.61 10.81 -15.66
N VAL A 31 23.07 9.77 -16.36
CA VAL A 31 22.17 8.73 -16.91
C VAL A 31 21.53 7.92 -15.79
N ASN A 32 22.31 7.48 -14.81
CA ASN A 32 21.81 6.72 -13.66
C ASN A 32 20.81 7.54 -12.83
N LYS A 33 21.08 8.84 -12.62
CA LYS A 33 20.16 9.74 -11.93
C LYS A 33 18.82 9.85 -12.66
N LYS A 34 18.82 10.11 -13.97
CA LYS A 34 17.59 10.16 -14.77
C LYS A 34 16.82 8.83 -14.77
N ARG A 35 17.53 7.71 -14.83
CA ARG A 35 16.90 6.37 -14.76
C ARG A 35 16.24 6.15 -13.40
N LYS A 36 16.95 6.49 -12.31
CA LYS A 36 16.41 6.41 -10.95
C LYS A 36 15.19 7.31 -10.76
N GLU A 37 15.26 8.56 -11.21
CA GLU A 37 14.12 9.49 -11.16
C GLU A 37 12.88 8.94 -11.89
N ARG A 38 13.06 8.28 -13.04
CA ARG A 38 11.95 7.62 -13.75
C ARG A 38 11.38 6.44 -12.98
N GLN A 39 12.25 5.58 -12.44
CA GLN A 39 11.83 4.44 -11.63
C GLN A 39 11.10 4.90 -10.37
N ASP A 40 11.60 5.94 -9.69
CA ASP A 40 10.99 6.53 -8.51
C ASP A 40 9.62 7.15 -8.86
N ALA A 41 9.49 7.79 -10.04
CA ALA A 41 8.22 8.34 -10.51
C ALA A 41 7.19 7.25 -10.85
N GLU A 42 7.61 6.19 -11.54
CA GLU A 42 6.76 5.03 -11.83
C GLU A 42 6.31 4.33 -10.55
N PHE A 43 7.24 4.13 -9.61
CA PHE A 43 6.94 3.57 -8.30
C PHE A 43 5.93 4.43 -7.55
N ARG A 44 6.13 5.75 -7.46
CA ARG A 44 5.17 6.67 -6.81
C ARG A 44 3.79 6.60 -7.43
N LYS A 45 3.70 6.53 -8.76
CA LYS A 45 2.43 6.40 -9.46
C LYS A 45 1.72 5.10 -9.08
N LYS A 46 2.41 3.95 -9.17
CA LYS A 46 1.86 2.65 -8.76
C LYS A 46 1.47 2.62 -7.29
N SER A 47 2.30 3.21 -6.42
CA SER A 47 2.02 3.29 -5.00
C SER A 47 0.79 4.11 -4.67
N ALA A 48 0.52 5.18 -5.43
CA ALA A 48 -0.71 5.96 -5.29
C ALA A 48 -1.93 5.19 -5.82
N GLU A 49 -1.82 4.56 -6.99
CA GLU A 49 -2.89 3.73 -7.56
C GLU A 49 -3.27 2.56 -6.63
N TYR A 50 -2.28 1.91 -6.04
CA TYR A 50 -2.50 0.82 -5.10
C TYR A 50 -3.06 1.32 -3.76
N ALA A 51 -2.57 2.44 -3.23
CA ALA A 51 -3.15 3.06 -2.04
C ALA A 51 -4.64 3.41 -2.24
N ASN A 52 -5.00 3.93 -3.40
CA ASN A 52 -6.38 4.19 -3.78
C ASN A 52 -7.24 2.91 -3.80
N LEU A 53 -6.71 1.82 -4.35
CA LEU A 53 -7.39 0.52 -4.34
C LEU A 53 -7.61 0.02 -2.90
N ILE A 54 -6.58 0.08 -2.04
CA ILE A 54 -6.72 -0.33 -0.65
C ILE A 54 -7.68 0.59 0.11
N ALA A 55 -7.70 1.89 -0.17
CA ALA A 55 -8.66 2.81 0.43
C ALA A 55 -10.10 2.41 0.13
N ILE A 56 -10.41 2.08 -1.14
CA ILE A 56 -11.71 1.55 -1.55
C ILE A 56 -12.04 0.24 -0.81
N ARG A 57 -11.07 -0.69 -0.74
CA ARG A 57 -11.24 -1.97 -0.04
C ARG A 57 -11.55 -1.80 1.44
N LEU A 58 -10.81 -0.93 2.13
CA LEU A 58 -11.01 -0.65 3.56
C LEU A 58 -12.37 -0.02 3.81
N LYS A 59 -12.78 0.94 2.97
CA LYS A 59 -14.10 1.55 3.07
C LYS A 59 -15.21 0.50 2.90
N CYS A 60 -15.10 -0.36 1.87
CA CYS A 60 -16.06 -1.45 1.66
C CYS A 60 -16.09 -2.43 2.84
N LEU A 61 -14.92 -2.77 3.38
CA LEU A 61 -14.81 -3.64 4.55
C LEU A 61 -15.51 -3.04 5.77
N MET A 62 -15.29 -1.76 6.06
CA MET A 62 -15.92 -1.06 7.18
C MET A 62 -17.44 -1.06 7.04
N ASP A 63 -17.96 -0.76 5.84
CA ASP A 63 -19.40 -0.73 5.58
C ASP A 63 -20.04 -2.12 5.71
N ILE A 64 -19.42 -3.16 5.14
CA ILE A 64 -19.92 -4.53 5.23
C ILE A 64 -19.86 -5.02 6.68
N ASN A 65 -18.76 -4.74 7.38
CA ASN A 65 -18.63 -5.13 8.78
C ASN A 65 -19.73 -4.49 9.64
N GLU A 66 -20.03 -3.20 9.43
CA GLU A 66 -21.14 -2.51 10.09
C GLU A 66 -22.49 -3.15 9.75
N GLU A 67 -22.74 -3.52 8.49
CA GLU A 67 -23.96 -4.23 8.08
C GLU A 67 -24.12 -5.57 8.82
N TYR A 68 -23.05 -6.36 8.93
CA TYR A 68 -23.08 -7.63 9.67
C TYR A 68 -23.26 -7.43 11.18
N LEU A 69 -22.67 -6.36 11.75
CA LEU A 69 -22.85 -6.00 13.16
C LEU A 69 -24.27 -5.51 13.47
N GLN A 70 -24.93 -4.81 12.54
CA GLN A 70 -26.32 -4.38 12.72
C GLN A 70 -27.32 -5.53 12.63
N LYS A 71 -27.02 -6.55 11.81
CA LYS A 71 -27.79 -7.80 11.72
C LYS A 71 -27.55 -8.74 12.91
N PHE A 72 -26.59 -8.42 13.77
CA PHE A 72 -26.34 -9.17 15.01
C PHE A 72 -27.41 -8.81 16.05
N GLU A 73 -28.51 -9.56 16.09
CA GLU A 73 -29.45 -9.52 17.21
C GLU A 73 -29.01 -10.48 18.33
N PRO A 74 -28.78 -10.01 19.56
CA PRO A 74 -28.50 -10.88 20.69
C PRO A 74 -29.71 -11.81 20.91
N SER A 75 -29.50 -13.12 20.76
CA SER A 75 -30.47 -14.23 20.97
C SER A 75 -31.20 -14.79 19.74
N ILE A 76 -31.09 -14.17 18.56
CA ILE A 76 -31.70 -14.70 17.29
C ILE A 76 -30.70 -14.72 16.12
N GLY A 77 -29.63 -13.91 16.18
CA GLY A 77 -28.65 -13.81 15.10
C GLY A 77 -27.90 -15.12 14.83
N ALA A 78 -27.82 -15.50 13.54
CA ALA A 78 -27.15 -16.72 13.07
C ALA A 78 -25.62 -16.75 13.33
N PHE A 79 -25.00 -15.62 13.70
CA PHE A 79 -23.55 -15.51 13.83
C PHE A 79 -23.16 -14.79 15.12
N LYS A 80 -22.07 -15.19 15.77
CA LYS A 80 -21.60 -14.51 16.99
C LYS A 80 -20.77 -13.29 16.62
N MET A 81 -20.86 -12.23 17.42
CA MET A 81 -20.04 -11.03 17.29
C MET A 81 -18.53 -11.32 17.28
N ARG A 82 -18.09 -12.38 17.99
CA ARG A 82 -16.69 -12.83 17.97
C ARG A 82 -16.26 -13.29 16.58
N ASP A 83 -17.15 -13.95 15.84
CA ASP A 83 -16.86 -14.50 14.52
C ASP A 83 -16.74 -13.38 13.50
N ILE A 84 -17.63 -12.39 13.54
CA ILE A 84 -17.56 -11.18 12.71
C ILE A 84 -16.22 -10.47 12.92
N VAL A 85 -15.80 -10.29 14.18
CA VAL A 85 -14.50 -9.68 14.52
C VAL A 85 -13.33 -10.52 14.03
N SER A 86 -13.41 -11.84 14.17
CA SER A 86 -12.37 -12.76 13.71
C SER A 86 -12.21 -12.69 12.18
N VAL A 87 -13.32 -12.70 11.45
CA VAL A 87 -13.36 -12.64 9.99
C VAL A 87 -12.82 -11.30 9.48
N ALA A 88 -13.21 -10.18 10.09
CA ALA A 88 -12.69 -8.86 9.73
C ALA A 88 -11.16 -8.79 9.89
N ASN A 89 -10.64 -9.31 11.02
CA ASN A 89 -9.20 -9.35 11.27
C ASN A 89 -8.47 -10.30 10.31
N LYS A 90 -9.07 -11.46 9.98
CA LYS A 90 -8.52 -12.37 8.96
C LYS A 90 -8.43 -11.67 7.61
N TYR A 91 -9.46 -10.92 7.21
CA TYR A 91 -9.45 -10.17 5.95
C TYR A 91 -8.36 -9.09 5.93
N LEU A 92 -8.23 -8.29 6.99
CA LEU A 92 -7.16 -7.30 7.09
C LEU A 92 -5.77 -7.95 7.01
N LYS A 93 -5.60 -9.12 7.62
CA LYS A 93 -4.36 -9.89 7.51
C LYS A 93 -4.06 -10.33 6.08
N THR A 94 -5.07 -10.69 5.29
CA THR A 94 -4.85 -11.00 3.86
C THR A 94 -4.34 -9.80 3.07
N ILE A 95 -4.76 -8.59 3.43
CA ILE A 95 -4.23 -7.34 2.84
C ILE A 95 -2.79 -7.12 3.29
N GLU A 96 -2.49 -7.28 4.58
CA GLU A 96 -1.15 -7.11 5.13
C GLU A 96 -0.14 -8.10 4.53
N ASP A 97 -0.57 -9.35 4.30
CA ASP A 97 0.29 -10.41 3.76
C ASP A 97 0.56 -10.27 2.26
N ASP A 98 -0.24 -9.48 1.54
CA ASP A 98 -0.15 -9.24 0.11
C ASP A 98 1.21 -8.62 -0.29
N LEU A 99 1.78 -9.12 -1.39
CA LEU A 99 3.09 -8.67 -1.87
C LEU A 99 3.06 -7.22 -2.33
N GLU A 100 2.01 -6.81 -3.03
CA GLU A 100 1.85 -5.44 -3.52
C GLU A 100 1.65 -4.48 -2.34
N PHE A 101 0.99 -4.91 -1.27
CA PHE A 101 0.91 -4.12 -0.03
C PHE A 101 2.28 -3.87 0.59
N LYS A 102 3.13 -4.89 0.70
CA LYS A 102 4.50 -4.77 1.22
C LYS A 102 5.37 -3.88 0.33
N GLU A 103 5.25 -4.03 -0.98
CA GLU A 103 6.03 -3.27 -1.96
C GLU A 103 5.59 -1.80 -2.05
N TYR A 104 4.28 -1.54 -2.16
CA TYR A 104 3.76 -0.22 -2.52
C TYR A 104 3.22 0.60 -1.34
N ILE A 105 2.86 -0.04 -0.22
CA ILE A 105 2.42 0.66 1.00
C ILE A 105 3.54 0.72 2.03
N ILE A 106 4.09 -0.42 2.43
CA ILE A 106 5.10 -0.47 3.52
C ILE A 106 6.42 0.18 3.08
N SER A 107 6.88 -0.11 1.87
CA SER A 107 8.18 0.40 1.38
C SER A 107 8.09 1.82 0.83
N SER A 108 6.90 2.44 0.82
CA SER A 108 6.68 3.77 0.26
C SER A 108 6.62 4.85 1.35
N ASP A 109 7.60 5.76 1.34
CA ASP A 109 7.65 6.89 2.28
C ASP A 109 6.39 7.78 2.19
N SER A 110 5.79 7.88 1.00
CA SER A 110 4.61 8.73 0.76
C SER A 110 3.33 8.17 1.37
N ASN A 111 3.29 6.87 1.69
CA ASN A 111 2.12 6.18 2.22
C ASN A 111 2.20 5.97 3.73
N SER A 112 3.15 6.61 4.42
CA SER A 112 3.36 6.44 5.86
C SER A 112 2.16 6.83 6.72
N GLU A 113 1.38 7.84 6.32
CA GLU A 113 0.13 8.20 7.02
C GLU A 113 -0.96 7.15 6.78
N PHE A 114 -1.13 6.71 5.53
CA PHE A 114 -2.07 5.66 5.18
C PHE A 114 -1.77 4.34 5.91
N LEU A 115 -0.49 3.97 6.02
CA LEU A 115 -0.05 2.81 6.77
C LEU A 115 -0.39 2.92 8.26
N LYS A 116 -0.26 4.11 8.86
CA LYS A 116 -0.68 4.33 10.26
C LYS A 116 -2.18 4.18 10.42
N ASP A 117 -2.97 4.70 9.48
CA ASP A 117 -4.43 4.55 9.50
C ASP A 117 -4.82 3.07 9.36
N PHE A 118 -4.16 2.31 8.46
CA PHE A 118 -4.34 0.86 8.35
C PHE A 118 -4.01 0.11 9.64
N ILE A 119 -2.84 0.38 10.24
CA ILE A 119 -2.42 -0.22 11.51
C ILE A 119 -3.41 0.13 12.64
N THR A 120 -3.96 1.35 12.63
CA THR A 120 -4.96 1.76 13.63
C THR A 120 -6.25 0.95 13.47
N LEU A 121 -6.67 0.65 12.23
CA LEU A 121 -7.82 -0.22 11.96
C LEU A 121 -7.57 -1.66 12.40
N THR A 122 -6.36 -2.20 12.21
CA THR A 122 -6.05 -3.58 12.63
C THR A 122 -5.99 -3.74 14.15
N HIS A 123 -5.53 -2.72 14.89
CA HIS A 123 -5.49 -2.75 16.34
C HIS A 123 -6.83 -2.38 17.00
N THR A 124 -7.66 -1.58 16.34
CA THR A 124 -8.99 -1.27 16.83
C THR A 124 -9.96 -2.41 16.51
N ARG A 125 -10.64 -2.94 17.52
CA ARG A 125 -11.64 -3.99 17.29
C ARG A 125 -12.75 -3.46 16.38
N CYS A 126 -13.14 -4.25 15.37
CA CYS A 126 -14.01 -3.76 14.29
C CYS A 126 -15.41 -3.32 14.73
N ASN A 127 -15.89 -3.79 15.88
CA ASN A 127 -17.14 -3.33 16.49
C ASN A 127 -17.08 -1.90 17.03
N ASN A 128 -15.88 -1.34 17.18
CA ASN A 128 -15.66 0.02 17.65
C ASN A 128 -15.28 0.97 16.52
N TRP A 129 -15.11 0.50 15.27
CA TRP A 129 -14.66 1.34 14.17
C TRP A 129 -15.57 2.53 13.91
N SER A 130 -16.88 2.37 14.04
CA SER A 130 -17.87 3.45 13.86
C SER A 130 -17.73 4.59 14.87
N SER A 131 -17.09 4.36 16.02
CA SER A 131 -16.88 5.38 17.06
C SER A 131 -15.44 5.83 17.19
N GLN A 132 -14.47 4.91 17.07
CA GLN A 132 -13.05 5.18 17.31
C GLN A 132 -12.25 5.42 16.03
N CYS A 133 -12.77 5.01 14.88
CA CYS A 133 -12.11 5.13 13.58
C CYS A 133 -12.91 5.99 12.58
N ASP A 134 -13.82 6.83 13.08
CA ASP A 134 -14.66 7.70 12.23
C ASP A 134 -13.80 8.69 11.41
N PHE A 135 -12.71 9.19 11.99
CA PHE A 135 -11.74 10.01 11.26
C PHE A 135 -11.08 9.27 10.09
N ILE A 136 -10.84 7.95 10.23
CA ILE A 136 -10.27 7.12 9.17
C ILE A 136 -11.30 6.95 8.06
N LYS A 137 -12.56 6.67 8.43
CA LYS A 137 -13.66 6.58 7.47
C LYS A 137 -13.78 7.88 6.65
N PHE A 138 -13.78 9.03 7.32
CA PHE A 138 -13.82 10.33 6.65
C PHE A 138 -12.62 10.57 5.71
N LYS A 139 -11.40 10.21 6.14
CA LYS A 139 -10.21 10.30 5.27
C LYS A 139 -10.37 9.42 4.03
N LEU A 140 -10.81 8.17 4.20
CA LEU A 140 -11.01 7.23 3.10
C LEU A 140 -12.06 7.77 2.11
N GLU A 141 -13.18 8.29 2.61
CA GLU A 141 -14.21 8.91 1.77
C GLU A 141 -13.67 10.11 0.98
N ARG A 142 -12.87 10.97 1.62
CA ARG A 142 -12.24 12.10 0.93
C ARG A 142 -11.27 11.64 -0.16
N THR A 143 -10.42 10.67 0.14
CA THR A 143 -9.49 10.08 -0.85
C THR A 143 -10.26 9.47 -2.01
N ILE A 144 -11.34 8.75 -1.74
CA ILE A 144 -12.17 8.11 -2.78
C ILE A 144 -12.88 9.15 -3.65
N ALA A 145 -13.32 10.27 -3.06
CA ALA A 145 -13.98 11.35 -3.80
C ALA A 145 -13.07 12.07 -4.81
N GLU A 146 -11.74 11.97 -4.64
CA GLU A 146 -10.75 12.52 -5.58
C GLU A 146 -10.46 11.58 -6.76
N ILE A 147 -10.97 10.34 -6.73
CA ILE A 147 -10.76 9.33 -7.78
C ILE A 147 -11.89 9.44 -8.82
N ASP A 148 -11.59 9.02 -10.04
CA ASP A 148 -12.59 8.84 -11.10
C ASP A 148 -13.78 7.99 -10.63
N SER A 149 -15.00 8.53 -10.80
CA SER A 149 -16.21 7.96 -10.21
C SER A 149 -16.64 6.65 -10.89
N GLU A 150 -16.36 6.49 -12.19
CA GLU A 150 -16.65 5.27 -12.94
C GLU A 150 -15.74 4.13 -12.43
N TYR A 151 -14.45 4.41 -12.32
CA TYR A 151 -13.49 3.49 -11.72
C TYR A 151 -13.86 3.10 -10.29
N VAL A 152 -14.23 4.07 -9.44
CA VAL A 152 -14.65 3.78 -8.06
C VAL A 152 -15.88 2.89 -8.04
N SER A 153 -16.90 3.18 -8.86
CA SER A 153 -18.13 2.39 -8.89
C SER A 153 -17.87 0.92 -9.27
N GLU A 154 -17.06 0.70 -10.30
CA GLU A 154 -16.66 -0.65 -10.73
C GLU A 154 -15.92 -1.38 -9.60
N ARG A 155 -14.92 -0.73 -8.99
CA ARG A 155 -14.12 -1.32 -7.92
C ARG A 155 -14.93 -1.60 -6.67
N VAL A 156 -15.80 -0.69 -6.24
CA VAL A 156 -16.68 -0.89 -5.08
C VAL A 156 -17.58 -2.11 -5.30
N ALA A 157 -18.16 -2.28 -6.49
CA ALA A 157 -18.99 -3.43 -6.80
C ALA A 157 -18.20 -4.74 -6.71
N GLN A 158 -17.01 -4.79 -7.33
CA GLN A 158 -16.13 -5.97 -7.30
C GLN A 158 -15.67 -6.32 -5.88
N GLU A 159 -15.17 -5.34 -5.13
CA GLU A 159 -14.61 -5.58 -3.81
C GLU A 159 -15.71 -5.88 -2.78
N THR A 160 -16.90 -5.29 -2.91
CA THR A 160 -18.05 -5.60 -2.05
C THR A 160 -18.46 -7.07 -2.18
N LEU A 161 -18.52 -7.59 -3.40
CA LEU A 161 -18.83 -9.02 -3.64
C LEU A 161 -17.76 -9.93 -3.01
N LYS A 162 -16.48 -9.64 -3.27
CA LYS A 162 -15.36 -10.42 -2.71
C LYS A 162 -15.37 -10.45 -1.18
N ILE A 163 -15.58 -9.29 -0.55
CA ILE A 163 -15.60 -9.20 0.91
C ILE A 163 -16.81 -9.95 1.46
N ARG A 164 -17.99 -9.83 0.84
CA ARG A 164 -19.18 -10.59 1.26
C ARG A 164 -18.97 -12.09 1.18
N GLU A 165 -18.43 -12.60 0.07
CA GLU A 165 -18.08 -14.01 -0.07
C GLU A 165 -17.07 -14.47 0.99
N PHE A 166 -16.08 -13.61 1.30
CA PHE A 166 -15.11 -13.89 2.35
C PHE A 166 -15.78 -13.98 3.73
N TYR A 167 -16.73 -13.08 4.01
CA TYR A 167 -17.50 -13.09 5.25
C TYR A 167 -18.36 -14.33 5.38
N GLU A 168 -19.14 -14.66 4.36
CA GLU A 168 -20.00 -15.85 4.35
C GLU A 168 -19.19 -17.14 4.58
N LYS A 169 -18.10 -17.33 3.84
CA LYS A 169 -17.20 -18.50 4.01
C LYS A 169 -16.58 -18.53 5.40
N GLY A 170 -16.12 -17.38 5.90
CA GLY A 170 -15.46 -17.28 7.20
C GLY A 170 -16.40 -17.52 8.38
N LEU A 171 -17.63 -17.04 8.29
CA LEU A 171 -18.66 -17.22 9.32
C LEU A 171 -19.14 -18.69 9.36
N ILE A 172 -19.42 -19.31 8.20
CA ILE A 172 -19.78 -20.73 8.12
C ILE A 172 -18.66 -21.62 8.67
N ALA A 173 -17.41 -21.33 8.32
CA ALA A 173 -16.27 -22.12 8.79
C ALA A 173 -16.08 -22.04 10.32
N ASN A 174 -16.39 -20.90 10.93
CA ASN A 174 -16.33 -20.76 12.39
C ASN A 174 -17.49 -21.50 13.08
N GLU A 175 -18.70 -21.52 12.48
CA GLU A 175 -19.85 -22.26 12.99
C GLU A 175 -19.61 -23.79 12.99
N LEU A 176 -18.96 -24.32 11.96
CA LEU A 176 -18.61 -25.74 11.86
C LEU A 176 -17.45 -26.18 12.78
N ALA A 177 -16.73 -25.23 13.38
CA ALA A 177 -15.57 -25.49 14.22
C ALA A 177 -15.88 -25.45 15.73
N GLU A 178 -17.11 -25.08 16.11
CA GLU A 178 -17.65 -25.15 17.48
C GLU A 178 -18.37 -26.47 17.75
#